data_AF-A0A913X9R7-F1
#
_entry.id   AF-A0A913X9R7-F1
#
_cell.length_a   1.000
_cell.length_b   1.000
_cell.length_c   1.000
_cell.angle_alpha   90.00
_cell.angle_beta   90.00
_cell.angle_gamma   90.00
#
_symmetry.space_group_name_H-M   'P 1'
#
loop_
_entity.id
_entity.type
_entity.pdbx_description
1 polymer ?
#
loop_
_entity_poly.entity_id
_entity_poly.type
_entity_poly.pdbx_seq_one_letter_code
_entity_poly.pdbx_strand_id
1 'polypeptide(L)'
;MSITNVENANRSTRLLAQTTLRNVLGTKSLSEILTERDTISHVMQSALDEATDPWGVKVERVEVKDVRLPQQLQRAMAAEAEATREARAKVCVPKILYQDEP
;
A
#
# COMPACT_ATOMS: atom_id res chain seq x y z
N MET A 1 -7.19 36.50 12.94
CA MET A 1 -6.35 35.32 12.60
C MET A 1 -7.19 34.40 11.70
N SER A 2 -6.59 33.57 10.85
CA SER A 2 -7.26 32.47 10.11
C SER A 2 -7.73 32.67 8.67
N ILE A 3 -6.84 33.11 7.78
CA ILE A 3 -6.92 32.67 6.36
C ILE A 3 -5.61 31.96 5.99
N THR A 4 -4.48 32.56 6.37
CA THR A 4 -3.14 31.98 6.20
C THR A 4 -2.94 30.65 6.92
N ASN A 5 -3.55 30.43 8.09
CA ASN A 5 -3.41 29.16 8.82
C ASN A 5 -4.15 27.99 8.15
N VAL A 6 -5.33 28.26 7.57
CA VAL A 6 -6.19 27.25 6.93
C VAL A 6 -5.65 26.87 5.56
N GLU A 7 -5.17 27.85 4.79
CA GLU A 7 -4.53 27.60 3.49
C GLU A 7 -3.25 26.76 3.65
N ASN A 8 -2.48 27.04 4.71
CA ASN A 8 -1.28 26.28 5.04
C ASN A 8 -1.60 24.88 5.57
N ALA A 9 -2.68 24.72 6.36
CA ALA A 9 -3.15 23.41 6.82
C ALA A 9 -3.57 22.52 5.65
N ASN A 10 -4.38 23.01 4.70
CA ASN A 10 -4.80 22.21 3.54
C ASN A 10 -3.60 21.74 2.70
N ARG A 11 -2.65 22.65 2.42
CA ARG A 11 -1.42 22.32 1.69
C ARG A 11 -0.55 21.33 2.46
N SER A 12 -0.38 21.54 3.76
CA SER A 12 0.42 20.67 4.63
C SER A 12 -0.19 19.28 4.74
N THR A 13 -1.51 19.17 4.94
CA THR A 13 -2.25 17.90 4.95
C THR A 13 -2.10 17.16 3.61
N ARG A 14 -2.15 17.85 2.46
CA ARG A 14 -1.91 17.21 1.15
C ARG A 14 -0.49 16.66 1.00
N LEU A 15 0.51 17.44 1.42
CA LEU A 15 1.92 17.02 1.34
C LEU A 15 2.21 15.85 2.28
N LEU A 16 1.65 15.91 3.49
CA LEU A 16 1.67 14.83 4.46
C LEU A 16 1.02 13.57 3.88
N ALA A 17 -0.19 13.67 3.33
CA ALA A 17 -0.88 12.55 2.70
C ALA A 17 -0.07 11.92 1.56
N GLN A 18 0.57 12.73 0.72
CA GLN A 18 1.44 12.23 -0.35
C GLN A 18 2.68 11.52 0.19
N THR A 19 3.29 12.04 1.25
CA THR A 19 4.50 11.47 1.86
C THR A 19 4.16 10.15 2.56
N THR A 20 3.08 10.13 3.34
CA THR A 20 2.56 8.93 4.01
C THR A 20 2.18 7.86 3.00
N LEU A 21 1.45 8.22 1.92
CA LEU A 21 1.12 7.29 0.83
C LEU A 21 2.41 6.70 0.22
N ARG A 22 3.39 7.54 -0.13
CA ARG A 22 4.65 7.08 -0.72
C ARG A 22 5.40 6.12 0.21
N ASN A 23 5.45 6.41 1.50
CA ASN A 23 6.13 5.57 2.49
C ASN A 23 5.44 4.21 2.63
N VAL A 24 4.11 4.19 2.77
CA VAL A 24 3.32 2.95 2.89
C VAL A 24 3.42 2.10 1.62
N LEU A 25 3.40 2.74 0.44
CA LEU A 25 3.58 2.04 -0.83
C LEU A 25 5.03 1.57 -1.06
N GLY A 26 6.01 2.18 -0.38
CA GLY A 26 7.43 1.80 -0.49
C GLY A 26 7.83 0.64 0.43
N THR A 27 7.09 0.40 1.51
CA THR A 27 7.36 -0.68 2.46
C THR A 27 6.56 -1.96 2.19
N LYS A 28 5.54 -1.89 1.34
CA LYS A 28 4.71 -3.02 0.92
C LYS A 28 5.02 -3.45 -0.51
N SER A 29 4.87 -4.74 -0.78
CA SER A 29 4.94 -5.25 -2.14
C SER A 29 3.73 -4.78 -2.94
N LEU A 30 3.90 -4.69 -4.26
CA LEU A 30 2.84 -4.19 -5.14
C LEU A 30 1.60 -5.09 -5.18
N SER A 31 1.79 -6.39 -5.04
CA SER A 31 0.70 -7.38 -4.90
C SER A 31 -0.10 -7.17 -3.62
N GLU A 32 0.55 -6.89 -2.50
CA GLU A 32 -0.10 -6.51 -1.24
C GLU A 32 -0.87 -5.20 -1.40
N ILE A 33 -0.30 -4.21 -2.11
CA ILE A 33 -0.98 -2.93 -2.35
C ILE A 33 -2.29 -3.10 -3.15
N LEU A 34 -2.30 -4.01 -4.12
CA LEU A 34 -3.50 -4.29 -4.92
C LEU A 34 -4.54 -5.11 -4.14
N THR A 35 -4.11 -5.97 -3.22
CA THR A 35 -4.98 -6.89 -2.47
C THR A 35 -5.48 -6.29 -1.15
N GLU A 36 -4.69 -5.42 -0.51
CA GLU A 36 -4.92 -4.86 0.82
C GLU A 36 -5.30 -3.37 0.80
N ARG A 37 -6.06 -2.93 -0.22
CA ARG A 37 -6.45 -1.51 -0.35
C ARG A 37 -7.18 -0.97 0.87
N ASP A 38 -8.03 -1.78 1.49
CA ASP A 38 -8.78 -1.38 2.70
C ASP A 38 -7.83 -1.18 3.89
N THR A 39 -6.87 -2.10 4.07
CA THR A 39 -5.83 -2.00 5.09
C THR A 39 -4.98 -0.75 4.88
N ILE A 40 -4.56 -0.46 3.65
CA ILE A 40 -3.77 0.74 3.32
C ILE A 40 -4.57 2.01 3.61
N SER A 41 -5.86 2.00 3.24
CA SER A 41 -6.76 3.13 3.48
C SER A 41 -6.91 3.40 4.98
N HIS A 42 -7.04 2.37 5.81
CA HIS A 42 -7.08 2.50 7.26
C HIS A 42 -5.77 2.99 7.86
N VAL A 43 -4.62 2.43 7.42
CA VAL A 43 -3.30 2.88 7.90
C VAL A 43 -3.08 4.36 7.57
N MET A 44 -3.44 4.76 6.34
CA MET A 44 -3.35 6.16 5.93
C MET A 44 -4.30 7.06 6.70
N GLN A 45 -5.52 6.61 6.98
CA GLN A 45 -6.48 7.36 7.79
C GLN A 45 -5.91 7.65 9.17
N SER A 46 -5.44 6.63 9.90
CA SER A 46 -4.89 6.80 11.24
C SER A 46 -3.67 7.70 11.25
N ALA A 47 -2.73 7.49 10.31
CA ALA A 47 -1.52 8.30 10.20
C ALA A 47 -1.82 9.77 9.83
N LEU A 48 -2.89 10.01 9.07
CA LEU A 48 -3.30 11.37 8.73
C LEU A 48 -4.06 12.03 9.86
N ASP A 49 -4.99 11.34 10.55
CA ASP A 49 -5.75 11.89 11.69
C ASP A 49 -4.76 12.36 12.77
N GLU A 50 -3.81 11.51 13.17
CA GLU A 50 -2.81 11.83 14.19
C GLU A 50 -1.94 13.04 13.81
N ALA A 51 -1.53 13.13 12.55
CA ALA A 51 -0.67 14.20 12.10
C ALA A 51 -1.44 15.50 11.76
N THR A 52 -2.76 15.45 11.59
CA THR A 52 -3.61 16.63 11.40
C THR A 52 -4.32 17.12 12.66
N ASP A 53 -4.30 16.33 13.74
CA ASP A 53 -4.78 16.72 15.07
C ASP A 53 -4.23 18.08 15.57
N PRO A 54 -2.93 18.40 15.41
CA PRO A 54 -2.38 19.70 15.84
C PRO A 54 -2.98 20.90 15.10
N TRP A 55 -3.59 20.67 13.93
CA TRP A 55 -4.25 21.69 13.12
C TRP A 55 -5.77 21.74 13.36
N GLY A 56 -6.30 20.88 14.24
CA GLY A 56 -7.74 20.77 14.51
C GLY A 56 -8.52 20.19 13.34
N VAL A 57 -7.88 19.39 12.48
CA VAL A 57 -8.50 18.78 11.30
C VAL A 57 -8.70 17.29 11.57
N LYS A 58 -9.96 16.84 11.52
CA LYS A 58 -10.38 15.44 11.68
C LYS A 58 -10.41 14.74 10.32
N VAL A 59 -9.80 13.57 10.21
CA VAL A 59 -9.78 12.76 8.98
C VAL A 59 -10.82 11.65 9.07
N GLU A 60 -11.98 11.87 8.45
CA GLU A 60 -13.09 10.91 8.51
C GLU A 60 -12.89 9.67 7.62
N ARG A 61 -12.35 9.85 6.42
CA ARG A 61 -12.14 8.75 5.47
C ARG A 61 -11.00 9.05 4.51
N VAL A 62 -10.20 8.02 4.23
CA VAL A 62 -9.20 8.01 3.16
C VAL A 62 -9.54 6.88 2.21
N GLU A 63 -9.46 7.14 0.90
CA GLU A 63 -9.78 6.15 -0.12
C GLU A 63 -8.72 6.20 -1.23
N VAL A 64 -8.08 5.05 -1.47
CA VAL A 64 -7.07 4.91 -2.53
C VAL A 64 -7.77 4.68 -3.86
N LYS A 65 -7.78 5.69 -4.75
CA LYS A 65 -8.40 5.62 -6.09
C LYS A 65 -7.55 4.82 -7.09
N ASP A 66 -6.92 5.49 -8.06
CA ASP A 66 -6.19 4.82 -9.14
C ASP A 66 -4.68 4.90 -8.92
N VAL A 67 -4.05 3.75 -8.65
CA VAL A 67 -2.59 3.62 -8.63
C VAL A 67 -2.13 3.32 -10.06
N ARG A 68 -1.66 4.35 -10.77
CA ARG A 68 -1.03 4.20 -12.08
C ARG A 68 0.41 3.78 -11.89
N LEU A 69 0.69 2.52 -12.18
CA LEU A 69 2.03 1.95 -12.05
C LEU A 69 2.83 2.21 -13.33
N PRO A 70 4.09 2.66 -13.23
CA PRO A 70 4.96 2.74 -14.39
C PRO A 70 5.19 1.35 -14.98
N GLN A 71 5.23 1.26 -16.31
CA GLN A 71 5.30 0.00 -17.06
C GLN A 71 6.51 -0.87 -16.65
N GLN A 72 7.60 -0.23 -16.23
CA GLN A 72 8.81 -0.93 -15.79
C GLN A 72 8.59 -1.69 -14.47
N LEU A 73 7.81 -1.15 -13.52
CA LEU A 73 7.46 -1.83 -12.28
C LEU A 73 6.46 -2.97 -12.50
N GLN A 74 5.52 -2.80 -13.44
CA GLN A 74 4.59 -3.88 -13.81
C GLN A 74 5.33 -5.12 -14.33
N ARG A 75 6.36 -4.92 -15.15
CA ARG A 75 7.21 -6.02 -15.65
C ARG A 75 8.02 -6.67 -14.55
N ALA A 76 8.62 -5.89 -13.65
CA ALA A 76 9.36 -6.42 -12.51
C ALA A 76 8.46 -7.27 -11.59
N MET A 77 7.23 -6.82 -11.33
CA MET A 77 6.25 -7.57 -10.54
C MET A 77 5.81 -8.86 -11.24
N ALA A 78 5.58 -8.83 -12.55
CA ALA A 78 5.22 -10.04 -13.29
C ALA A 78 6.33 -11.09 -13.19
N ALA A 79 7.59 -10.67 -13.32
CA ALA A 79 8.76 -11.55 -13.18
C ALA A 79 8.91 -12.10 -11.75
N GLU A 80 8.71 -11.27 -10.72
CA GLU A 80 8.76 -11.68 -9.31
C GLU A 80 7.63 -12.65 -8.94
N ALA A 81 6.41 -12.39 -9.43
CA ALA A 81 5.25 -13.25 -9.20
C ALA A 81 5.43 -14.63 -9.86
N GLU A 82 5.99 -14.66 -11.07
CA GLU A 82 6.32 -15.90 -11.78
C GLU A 82 7.41 -16.68 -11.06
N ALA A 83 8.49 -16.01 -10.63
CA ALA A 83 9.55 -16.63 -9.84
C ALA A 83 9.04 -17.20 -8.51
N THR A 84 8.15 -16.48 -7.82
CA THR A 84 7.51 -16.95 -6.57
C THR A 84 6.61 -18.15 -6.83
N ARG A 85 5.85 -18.15 -7.94
CA ARG A 85 4.98 -19.27 -8.33
C ARG A 85 5.79 -20.52 -8.67
N GLU A 86 6.88 -20.38 -9.43
CA GLU A 86 7.78 -21.48 -9.76
C GLU A 86 8.46 -22.05 -8.51
N ALA A 87 8.93 -21.18 -7.61
CA ALA A 87 9.54 -21.62 -6.35
C ALA A 87 8.54 -22.38 -5.47
N ARG A 88 7.31 -21.88 -5.33
CA ARG A 88 6.23 -22.57 -4.59
C ARG A 88 5.86 -23.91 -5.25
N ALA A 89 5.79 -23.95 -6.58
CA ALA A 89 5.53 -25.19 -7.30
C ALA A 89 6.59 -26.24 -6.99
N LYS A 90 7.88 -25.90 -7.10
CA LYS A 90 9.01 -26.79 -6.79
C LYS A 90 8.97 -27.35 -5.36
N VAL A 91 8.56 -26.54 -4.38
CA VAL A 91 8.44 -26.98 -2.97
C VAL A 91 7.19 -27.85 -2.74
N CYS A 92 6.14 -27.71 -3.55
CA CYS A 92 4.90 -28.49 -3.42
C CYS A 92 4.95 -29.85 -4.12
N VAL A 93 5.73 -29.99 -5.21
CA VAL A 93 5.85 -31.26 -5.95
C VAL A 93 6.31 -32.47 -5.10
N PRO A 94 7.26 -32.37 -4.14
CA PRO A 94 7.75 -33.57 -3.46
C PRO A 94 6.78 -34.20 -2.46
N LYS A 95 5.64 -33.57 -2.09
CA LYS A 95 4.76 -34.14 -1.05
C LYS A 95 3.68 -35.10 -1.56
N ILE A 96 3.27 -34.99 -2.84
CA ILE A 96 2.23 -35.83 -3.43
C ILE A 96 2.78 -37.20 -3.91
N LEU A 97 4.09 -37.32 -4.14
CA LEU A 97 4.70 -38.54 -4.68
C LEU A 97 5.08 -39.62 -3.63
N TYR A 98 4.80 -39.40 -2.34
CA TYR A 98 5.11 -40.37 -1.26
C TYR A 98 3.88 -40.88 -0.49
N GLN A 99 2.66 -40.65 -1.00
CA GLN A 99 1.43 -41.16 -0.37
C GLN A 99 0.78 -42.34 -1.11
N ASP A 100 1.33 -42.77 -2.24
CA ASP A 100 0.85 -43.92 -3.03
C ASP A 100 1.93 -45.03 -3.13
N GLU A 101 2.42 -45.53 -1.99
CA GLU A 101 3.09 -46.84 -1.93
C GLU A 101 2.14 -47.84 -1.24
N PRO A 102 1.86 -49.01 -1.84
CA PRO A 102 0.83 -49.96 -1.39
C PRO A 102 1.16 -50.73 -0.10
#